data_AF-A0AAT9HLY1-F1
#
_entry.id   AF-A0AAT9HLY1-F1
#
_cell.length_a   1.000
_cell.length_b   1.000
_cell.length_c   1.000
_cell.angle_alpha   90.00
_cell.angle_beta   90.00
_cell.angle_gamma   90.00
#
_symmetry.space_group_name_H-M   'P 1'
#
loop_
_entity.id
_entity.type
_entity.pdbx_description
1 polymer ?
#
loop_
_entity_poly.entity_id
_entity_poly.type
_entity_poly.pdbx_seq_one_letter_code
_entity_poly.pdbx_strand_id
1 'polypeptide(L)'
;MRRKYAATLTVTVLLLLAGCADEPRPWEDISGAEMRDLSNEEVVEIERAEQKLIRTCMREHGFPYWEFPVPGIDERKSGNYVIDSVRWAKEYGYGRKFEELGEKIRTSHRTVIHQNRLPKEGRARYTRALDGDYRDRMTVELPGRLGKMETPRGGCTNEARAELYGDAEIWYTARRTVESALPSTSGTSSGTSASRKRSTGGPPA
;
A
#
# COMPACT_ATOMS: atom_id res chain seq x y z
N MET A 1 -56.80 -1.62 59.88
CA MET A 1 -57.30 -3.02 59.83
C MET A 1 -56.49 -3.80 58.81
N ARG A 2 -56.41 -5.14 58.91
CA ARG A 2 -55.58 -6.02 58.04
C ARG A 2 -56.41 -6.71 56.95
N ARG A 3 -55.90 -6.76 55.71
CA ARG A 3 -55.97 -7.85 54.69
C ARG A 3 -55.64 -7.25 53.32
N LYS A 4 -54.96 -7.89 52.35
CA LYS A 4 -53.99 -9.00 52.23
C LYS A 4 -53.72 -9.07 50.70
N TYR A 5 -52.52 -9.43 50.26
CA TYR A 5 -52.06 -9.31 48.87
C TYR A 5 -52.53 -10.44 47.92
N ALA A 6 -52.64 -10.12 46.63
CA ALA A 6 -52.39 -10.99 45.48
C ALA A 6 -51.99 -10.07 44.29
N ALA A 7 -50.74 -9.92 43.88
CA ALA A 7 -49.78 -10.92 43.38
C ALA A 7 -50.15 -11.48 41.99
N THR A 8 -49.87 -10.70 40.95
CA THR A 8 -49.52 -11.21 39.62
C THR A 8 -48.36 -10.40 39.07
N LEU A 9 -47.25 -11.08 38.81
CA LEU A 9 -45.96 -10.51 38.47
C LEU A 9 -45.56 -11.11 37.12
N THR A 10 -45.73 -10.37 36.03
CA THR A 10 -45.31 -10.80 34.69
C THR A 10 -44.32 -9.79 34.12
N VAL A 11 -43.05 -10.06 34.40
CA VAL A 11 -41.91 -9.39 33.79
C VAL A 11 -41.81 -9.83 32.33
N THR A 12 -42.03 -8.92 31.40
CA THR A 12 -41.66 -9.09 29.97
C THR A 12 -40.49 -8.18 29.65
N VAL A 13 -39.28 -8.62 30.03
CA VAL A 13 -38.04 -8.07 29.48
C VAL A 13 -37.88 -8.64 28.08
N LEU A 14 -38.30 -7.88 27.08
CA LEU A 14 -37.90 -8.12 25.69
C LEU A 14 -36.50 -7.53 25.50
N LEU A 15 -35.50 -8.40 25.66
CA LEU A 15 -34.12 -8.08 25.26
C LEU A 15 -34.09 -7.80 23.76
N LEU A 16 -33.96 -6.53 23.39
CA LEU A 16 -33.46 -6.13 22.09
C LEU A 16 -31.95 -6.42 22.02
N LEU A 17 -31.61 -7.71 21.98
CA LEU A 17 -30.36 -8.17 21.41
C LEU A 17 -30.45 -8.01 19.88
N ALA A 18 -30.44 -6.74 19.44
CA ALA A 18 -29.93 -6.41 18.12
C ALA A 18 -28.44 -6.73 18.17
N GLY A 19 -28.11 -8.00 17.93
CA GLY A 19 -26.74 -8.40 17.72
C GLY A 19 -26.18 -7.57 16.58
N CYS A 20 -24.94 -7.10 16.73
CA CYS A 20 -24.13 -6.76 15.57
C CYS A 20 -23.92 -8.06 14.80
N ALA A 21 -24.87 -8.40 13.92
CA ALA A 21 -24.55 -9.22 12.80
C ALA A 21 -23.49 -8.45 12.02
N ASP A 22 -22.30 -9.03 11.86
CA ASP A 22 -21.43 -8.62 10.76
C ASP A 22 -22.29 -8.74 9.50
N GLU A 23 -22.70 -7.61 8.94
CA GLU A 23 -23.25 -7.59 7.59
C GLU A 23 -22.14 -8.16 6.70
N PRO A 24 -22.40 -9.24 5.96
CA PRO A 24 -21.37 -9.86 5.13
C PRO A 24 -20.81 -8.78 4.23
N ARG A 25 -19.48 -8.60 4.28
CA ARG A 25 -18.85 -7.45 3.63
C ARG A 25 -19.14 -7.56 2.14
N PRO A 26 -19.33 -6.44 1.40
CA PRO A 26 -19.73 -6.50 -0.02
C PRO A 26 -18.81 -7.34 -0.94
N TRP A 27 -17.60 -7.69 -0.48
CA TRP A 27 -16.66 -8.57 -1.17
C TRP A 27 -16.82 -10.07 -0.88
N GLU A 28 -17.67 -10.49 0.08
CA GLU A 28 -17.91 -11.90 0.39
C GLU A 28 -18.85 -12.57 -0.64
N ASP A 29 -19.66 -11.81 -1.38
CA ASP A 29 -20.53 -12.30 -2.46
C ASP A 29 -19.96 -12.03 -3.87
N ILE A 30 -18.66 -12.28 -4.06
CA ILE A 30 -18.01 -12.23 -5.39
C ILE A 30 -18.21 -13.56 -6.16
N SER A 31 -18.97 -14.51 -5.60
CA SER A 31 -19.10 -15.90 -6.07
C SER A 31 -19.59 -16.08 -7.52
N GLY A 32 -20.25 -15.07 -8.09
CA GLY A 32 -20.71 -15.03 -9.49
C GLY A 32 -20.00 -14.01 -10.40
N ALA A 33 -18.94 -13.34 -9.94
CA ALA A 33 -18.24 -12.35 -10.75
C ALA A 33 -17.33 -13.01 -11.80
N GLU A 34 -17.44 -12.60 -13.07
CA GLU A 34 -16.53 -13.01 -14.12
C GLU A 34 -15.13 -12.42 -13.88
N MET A 35 -14.15 -13.28 -13.57
CA MET A 35 -12.75 -12.85 -13.43
C MET A 35 -12.20 -12.43 -14.80
N ARG A 36 -12.13 -11.11 -15.00
CA ARG A 36 -11.46 -10.47 -16.13
C ARG A 36 -10.33 -9.57 -15.62
N ASP A 37 -9.35 -9.33 -16.47
CA ASP A 37 -8.35 -8.29 -16.21
C ASP A 37 -9.01 -6.89 -16.25
N LEU A 38 -8.43 -5.97 -15.46
CA LEU A 38 -8.78 -4.55 -15.51
C LEU A 38 -8.12 -3.89 -16.74
N SER A 39 -8.84 -2.98 -17.38
CA SER A 39 -8.26 -2.14 -18.43
C SER A 39 -7.29 -1.10 -17.83
N ASN A 40 -6.39 -0.56 -18.64
CA ASN A 40 -5.47 0.49 -18.17
C ASN A 40 -6.21 1.75 -17.69
N GLU A 41 -7.36 2.03 -18.29
CA GLU A 41 -8.25 3.13 -17.91
C GLU A 41 -8.86 2.89 -16.52
N GLU A 42 -9.31 1.66 -16.24
CA GLU A 42 -9.85 1.26 -14.94
C GLU A 42 -8.79 1.33 -13.84
N VAL A 43 -7.59 0.79 -14.09
CA VAL A 43 -6.45 0.90 -13.15
C VAL A 43 -6.10 2.36 -12.86
N VAL A 44 -6.11 3.23 -13.87
CA VAL A 44 -5.85 4.66 -13.70
C VAL A 44 -6.92 5.35 -12.86
N GLU A 45 -8.21 5.01 -13.00
CA GLU A 45 -9.25 5.62 -12.16
C GLU A 45 -9.21 5.10 -10.72
N ILE A 46 -8.92 3.82 -10.51
CA ILE A 46 -8.73 3.23 -9.17
C ILE A 46 -7.55 3.89 -8.44
N GLU A 47 -6.39 4.04 -9.08
CA GLU A 47 -5.25 4.74 -8.46
C GLU A 47 -5.55 6.23 -8.20
N ARG A 48 -6.38 6.88 -9.03
CA ARG A 48 -6.87 8.25 -8.76
C ARG A 48 -7.81 8.27 -7.57
N ALA A 49 -8.62 7.24 -7.35
CA ALA A 49 -9.41 7.10 -6.14
C ALA A 49 -8.52 6.92 -4.90
N GLU A 50 -7.48 6.08 -4.97
CA GLU A 50 -6.53 5.85 -3.86
C GLU A 50 -5.88 7.19 -3.43
N GLN A 51 -5.45 8.01 -4.39
CA GLN A 51 -4.92 9.34 -4.09
C GLN A 51 -5.94 10.29 -3.43
N LYS A 52 -7.22 10.28 -3.86
CA LYS A 52 -8.29 11.09 -3.26
C LYS A 52 -8.59 10.68 -1.82
N LEU A 53 -8.55 9.38 -1.52
CA LEU A 53 -8.77 8.83 -0.18
C LEU A 53 -7.59 9.13 0.75
N ILE A 54 -6.35 8.92 0.30
CA ILE A 54 -5.14 9.32 1.05
C ILE A 54 -5.19 10.82 1.39
N ARG A 55 -5.58 11.68 0.44
CA ARG A 55 -5.75 13.12 0.71
C ARG A 55 -6.78 13.40 1.80
N THR A 56 -7.89 12.65 1.82
CA THR A 56 -8.99 12.82 2.77
C THR A 56 -8.54 12.45 4.19
N CYS A 57 -7.98 11.25 4.36
CA CYS A 57 -7.42 10.81 5.64
C CYS A 57 -6.29 11.73 6.13
N MET A 58 -5.35 12.13 5.27
CA MET A 58 -4.25 13.03 5.67
C MET A 58 -4.77 14.38 6.18
N ARG A 59 -5.83 14.92 5.55
CA ARG A 59 -6.50 16.15 6.01
C ARG A 59 -7.16 15.96 7.37
N GLU A 60 -7.74 14.80 7.66
CA GLU A 60 -8.34 14.47 8.97
C GLU A 60 -7.27 14.34 10.07
N HIS A 61 -6.09 13.83 9.75
CA HIS A 61 -4.90 13.92 10.59
C HIS A 61 -4.28 15.33 10.68
N GLY A 62 -4.88 16.35 10.07
CA GLY A 62 -4.42 17.74 10.11
C GLY A 62 -3.20 18.03 9.22
N PHE A 63 -2.87 17.13 8.28
CA PHE A 63 -1.74 17.29 7.36
C PHE A 63 -2.20 17.64 5.94
N PRO A 64 -1.56 18.61 5.27
CA PRO A 64 -1.83 18.84 3.87
C PRO A 64 -1.17 17.73 3.02
N TYR A 65 -1.97 17.17 2.12
CA TYR A 65 -1.53 16.22 1.11
C TYR A 65 -2.01 16.70 -0.25
N TRP A 66 -1.10 16.73 -1.22
CA TRP A 66 -1.43 16.92 -2.62
C TRP A 66 -1.32 15.56 -3.30
N GLU A 67 -2.36 15.21 -4.05
CA GLU A 67 -2.44 13.97 -4.82
C GLU A 67 -1.26 13.88 -5.78
N PHE A 68 -0.53 12.77 -5.76
CA PHE A 68 0.48 12.51 -6.78
C PHE A 68 -0.22 12.26 -8.14
N PRO A 69 0.36 12.74 -9.25
CA PRO A 69 -0.18 12.43 -10.56
C PRO A 69 -0.07 10.92 -10.82
N VAL A 70 -1.18 10.31 -11.19
CA VAL A 70 -1.27 8.89 -11.55
C VAL A 70 -0.75 8.69 -12.98
N PRO A 71 0.19 7.75 -13.22
CA PRO A 71 0.73 7.45 -14.54
C PRO A 71 -0.37 7.13 -15.57
N GLY A 72 -0.32 7.81 -16.71
CA GLY A 72 -1.28 7.63 -17.80
C GLY A 72 -1.08 6.34 -18.59
N ILE A 73 -2.01 6.01 -19.48
CA ILE A 73 -2.00 4.77 -20.30
C ILE A 73 -0.68 4.63 -21.08
N ASP A 74 -0.22 5.70 -21.73
CA ASP A 74 1.02 5.65 -22.51
C ASP A 74 2.29 5.68 -21.65
N GLU A 75 2.21 6.12 -20.41
CA GLU A 75 3.29 6.06 -19.43
C GLU A 75 3.46 4.62 -18.92
N ARG A 76 2.36 3.93 -18.60
CA ARG A 76 2.39 2.53 -18.17
C ARG A 76 3.04 1.60 -19.20
N LYS A 77 2.83 1.88 -20.50
CA LYS A 77 3.47 1.13 -21.59
C LYS A 77 5.01 1.20 -21.60
N SER A 78 5.65 2.22 -21.01
CA SER A 78 7.12 2.22 -20.90
C SER A 78 7.65 1.26 -19.84
N GLY A 79 6.82 0.81 -18.89
CA GLY A 79 7.18 -0.20 -17.90
C GLY A 79 7.04 -1.64 -18.40
N ASN A 80 6.46 -1.86 -19.58
CA ASN A 80 6.27 -3.19 -20.14
C ASN A 80 7.61 -3.78 -20.63
N TYR A 81 7.83 -5.08 -20.36
CA TYR A 81 9.01 -5.80 -20.84
C TYR A 81 9.14 -5.81 -22.38
N VAL A 82 8.01 -5.69 -23.09
CA VAL A 82 7.96 -5.56 -24.54
C VAL A 82 7.12 -4.34 -24.91
N ILE A 83 7.66 -3.48 -25.76
CA ILE A 83 6.93 -2.43 -26.47
C ILE A 83 6.58 -2.99 -27.85
N ASP A 84 5.32 -3.42 -28.03
CA ASP A 84 4.79 -4.01 -29.26
C ASP A 84 4.34 -2.97 -30.30
N SER A 85 4.12 -1.72 -29.88
CA SER A 85 3.58 -0.66 -30.71
C SER A 85 4.68 0.19 -31.37
N VAL A 86 4.91 -0.04 -32.66
CA VAL A 86 5.80 0.79 -33.51
C VAL A 86 5.39 2.27 -33.49
N ARG A 87 4.10 2.59 -33.36
CA ARG A 87 3.62 3.97 -33.25
C ARG A 87 4.06 4.62 -31.94
N TRP A 88 3.88 3.94 -30.81
CA TRP A 88 4.31 4.42 -29.49
C TRP A 88 5.84 4.56 -29.44
N ALA A 89 6.58 3.58 -29.97
CA ALA A 89 8.05 3.60 -30.01
C ALA A 89 8.61 4.75 -30.87
N LYS A 90 7.93 5.14 -31.95
CA LYS A 90 8.29 6.33 -32.74
C LYS A 90 8.05 7.64 -32.00
N GLU A 91 7.05 7.70 -31.13
CA GLU A 91 6.68 8.92 -30.41
C GLU A 91 7.52 9.11 -29.14
N TYR A 92 7.80 8.03 -28.39
CA TYR A 92 8.42 8.08 -27.06
C TYR A 92 9.75 7.32 -26.94
N GLY A 93 10.21 6.65 -27.99
CA GLY A 93 11.44 5.85 -27.98
C GLY A 93 11.32 4.67 -27.01
N TYR A 94 12.24 4.61 -26.04
CA TYR A 94 12.20 3.68 -24.91
C TYR A 94 11.47 4.25 -23.67
N GLY A 95 10.75 5.37 -23.80
CA GLY A 95 9.97 5.96 -22.71
C GLY A 95 10.70 6.91 -21.77
N ARG A 96 11.96 7.28 -22.04
CA ARG A 96 12.79 8.17 -21.17
C ARG A 96 12.07 9.42 -20.64
N LYS A 97 11.21 10.05 -21.45
CA LYS A 97 10.41 11.22 -21.04
C LYS A 97 9.56 10.97 -19.78
N PHE A 98 9.17 9.72 -19.54
CA PHE A 98 8.38 9.29 -18.39
C PHE A 98 9.27 9.05 -17.16
N GLU A 99 10.47 8.51 -17.35
CA GLU A 99 11.50 8.44 -16.29
C GLU A 99 11.85 9.85 -15.78
N GLU A 100 12.09 10.79 -16.71
CA GLU A 100 12.37 12.20 -16.42
C GLU A 100 11.19 12.89 -15.71
N LEU A 101 9.95 12.56 -16.10
CA LEU A 101 8.74 13.05 -15.44
C LEU A 101 8.62 12.49 -14.01
N GLY A 102 8.84 11.19 -13.81
CA GLY A 102 8.85 10.53 -12.51
C GLY A 102 9.88 11.14 -11.55
N GLU A 103 11.11 11.34 -12.01
CA GLU A 103 12.16 12.00 -11.23
C GLU A 103 11.84 13.47 -10.90
N LYS A 104 11.23 14.20 -11.84
CA LYS A 104 10.71 15.55 -11.59
C LYS A 104 9.61 15.55 -10.53
N ILE A 105 8.68 14.60 -10.56
CA ILE A 105 7.64 14.44 -9.54
C ILE A 105 8.30 14.12 -8.18
N ARG A 106 9.18 13.12 -8.13
CA ARG A 106 9.89 12.67 -6.92
C ARG A 106 10.65 13.80 -6.21
N THR A 107 11.15 14.79 -6.95
CA THR A 107 11.96 15.89 -6.42
C THR A 107 11.18 17.20 -6.20
N SER A 108 10.19 17.50 -7.05
CA SER A 108 9.49 18.80 -7.06
C SER A 108 8.02 18.75 -6.65
N HIS A 109 7.45 17.57 -6.37
CA HIS A 109 6.04 17.47 -5.98
C HIS A 109 5.77 18.16 -4.64
N ARG A 110 4.61 18.83 -4.53
CA ARG A 110 4.28 19.71 -3.40
C ARG A 110 4.22 18.97 -2.06
N THR A 111 3.78 17.71 -2.06
CA THR A 111 3.80 16.81 -0.91
C THR A 111 5.23 16.53 -0.42
N VAL A 112 6.14 16.19 -1.34
CA VAL A 112 7.56 15.95 -1.03
C VAL A 112 8.22 17.21 -0.48
N ILE A 113 8.00 18.36 -1.13
CA ILE A 113 8.51 19.66 -0.67
C ILE A 113 8.01 20.00 0.74
N HIS A 114 6.73 19.74 1.04
CA HIS A 114 6.16 19.98 2.35
C HIS A 114 6.78 19.06 3.41
N GLN A 115 6.77 17.74 3.19
CA GLN A 115 7.34 16.74 4.10
C GLN A 115 8.84 17.01 4.40
N ASN A 116 9.60 17.45 3.39
CA ASN A 116 11.00 17.82 3.56
C ASN A 116 11.19 19.09 4.39
N ARG A 117 10.27 20.07 4.31
CA ARG A 117 10.31 21.32 5.10
C ARG A 117 9.89 21.14 6.57
N LEU A 118 9.25 20.04 6.95
CA LEU A 118 8.85 19.81 8.35
C LEU A 118 10.08 19.62 9.28
N PRO A 119 10.02 20.08 10.54
CA PRO A 119 10.98 19.67 11.58
C PRO A 119 10.98 18.15 11.75
N LYS A 120 12.06 17.58 12.31
CA LYS A 120 12.24 16.12 12.47
C LYS A 120 11.03 15.42 13.08
N GLU A 121 10.47 15.98 14.16
CA GLU A 121 9.29 15.43 14.83
C GLU A 121 8.03 15.55 13.96
N GLY A 122 7.80 16.72 13.34
CA GLY A 122 6.69 16.94 12.40
C GLY A 122 6.72 15.97 11.23
N ARG A 123 7.90 15.71 10.65
CA ARG A 123 8.09 14.71 9.59
C ARG A 123 7.77 13.30 10.07
N ALA A 124 8.19 12.94 11.30
CA ALA A 124 7.86 11.64 11.88
C ALA A 124 6.35 11.47 12.15
N ARG A 125 5.63 12.53 12.54
CA ARG A 125 4.16 12.51 12.66
C ARG A 125 3.49 12.39 11.28
N TYR A 126 3.99 13.12 10.28
CA TYR A 126 3.49 13.07 8.90
C TYR A 126 3.63 11.67 8.28
N THR A 127 4.83 11.08 8.38
CA THR A 127 5.10 9.71 7.91
C THR A 127 4.26 8.67 8.66
N ARG A 128 4.04 8.81 9.98
CA ARG A 128 3.14 7.88 10.69
C ARG A 128 1.68 7.99 10.25
N ALA A 129 1.21 9.19 9.90
CA ALA A 129 -0.14 9.37 9.35
C ALA A 129 -0.25 8.78 7.93
N LEU A 130 0.74 9.02 7.07
CA LEU A 130 0.70 8.57 5.67
C LEU A 130 0.97 7.06 5.51
N ASP A 131 2.03 6.57 6.15
CA ASP A 131 2.64 5.26 5.92
C ASP A 131 2.42 4.27 7.08
N GLY A 132 1.83 4.73 8.21
CA GLY A 132 1.62 3.96 9.42
C GLY A 132 2.79 3.98 10.42
N ASP A 133 2.60 3.42 11.62
CA ASP A 133 3.67 3.28 12.62
C ASP A 133 4.38 1.92 12.49
N TYR A 134 5.68 1.93 12.22
CA TYR A 134 6.55 0.73 12.22
C TYR A 134 6.68 0.02 13.57
N ARG A 135 5.92 0.41 14.60
CA ARG A 135 5.76 -0.34 15.86
C ARG A 135 4.52 -1.23 15.86
N ASP A 136 3.55 -0.96 14.98
CA ASP A 136 2.37 -1.79 14.73
C ASP A 136 2.45 -2.35 13.30
N ARG A 137 2.93 -3.59 13.18
CA ARG A 137 3.21 -4.24 11.90
C ARG A 137 2.22 -5.37 11.62
N MET A 138 1.85 -5.50 10.36
CA MET A 138 1.36 -6.76 9.81
C MET A 138 2.50 -7.52 9.16
N THR A 139 2.49 -8.85 9.30
CA THR A 139 3.53 -9.76 8.79
C THR A 139 2.90 -10.69 7.77
N VAL A 140 3.27 -10.50 6.51
CA VAL A 140 2.78 -11.28 5.39
C VAL A 140 3.80 -12.35 5.02
N GLU A 141 3.34 -13.60 4.92
CA GLU A 141 4.15 -14.72 4.48
C GLU A 141 3.99 -14.92 2.97
N LEU A 142 5.10 -14.81 2.23
CA LEU A 142 5.09 -14.94 0.78
C LEU A 142 5.25 -16.42 0.38
N PRO A 143 4.57 -16.87 -0.69
CA PRO A 143 4.67 -18.25 -1.13
C PRO A 143 6.10 -18.65 -1.54
N GLY A 144 6.43 -19.92 -1.36
CA GLY A 144 7.73 -20.48 -1.70
C GLY A 144 8.81 -20.18 -0.65
N ARG A 145 10.01 -19.79 -1.09
CA ARG A 145 11.18 -19.53 -0.21
C ARG A 145 11.48 -18.04 -0.02
N LEU A 146 10.51 -17.18 -0.32
CA LEU A 146 10.66 -15.72 -0.33
C LEU A 146 10.54 -15.11 1.09
N GLY A 147 10.05 -15.89 2.06
CA GLY A 147 10.06 -15.56 3.47
C GLY A 147 8.91 -14.64 3.89
N LYS A 148 9.10 -13.95 5.02
CA LYS A 148 8.10 -13.04 5.60
C LYS A 148 8.49 -11.59 5.33
N MET A 149 7.51 -10.78 4.93
CA MET A 149 7.63 -9.35 4.81
C MET A 149 6.81 -8.65 5.89
N GLU A 150 7.32 -7.54 6.40
CA GLU A 150 6.61 -6.70 7.37
C GLU A 150 6.29 -5.33 6.78
N THR A 151 5.15 -4.78 7.17
CA THR A 151 4.74 -3.42 6.82
C THR A 151 3.88 -2.85 7.97
N PRO A 152 3.83 -1.53 8.18
CA PRO A 152 2.89 -0.95 9.13
C PRO A 152 1.45 -1.36 8.79
N ARG A 153 0.63 -1.60 9.81
CA ARG A 153 -0.77 -2.04 9.65
C ARG A 153 -1.70 -0.86 9.30
N GLY A 154 -1.60 0.24 10.04
CA GLY A 154 -2.43 1.45 9.83
C GLY A 154 -1.84 2.47 8.85
N GLY A 155 -2.39 3.69 8.87
CA GLY A 155 -1.96 4.84 8.07
C GLY A 155 -2.81 5.02 6.81
N CYS A 156 -2.95 6.27 6.37
CA CYS A 156 -3.85 6.68 5.29
C CYS A 156 -3.68 5.90 3.99
N THR A 157 -2.46 5.45 3.69
CA THR A 157 -2.20 4.61 2.52
C THR A 157 -2.87 3.24 2.64
N ASN A 158 -2.83 2.60 3.81
CA ASN A 158 -3.47 1.31 4.04
C ASN A 158 -4.98 1.44 4.26
N GLU A 159 -5.44 2.54 4.86
CA GLU A 159 -6.88 2.84 5.03
C GLU A 159 -7.56 3.05 3.66
N ALA A 160 -6.96 3.84 2.77
CA ALA A 160 -7.43 4.00 1.39
C ALA A 160 -7.50 2.66 0.61
N ARG A 161 -6.59 1.73 0.92
CA ARG A 161 -6.56 0.39 0.32
C ARG A 161 -7.61 -0.54 0.89
N ALA A 162 -7.88 -0.47 2.19
CA ALA A 162 -9.00 -1.19 2.79
C ALA A 162 -10.32 -0.72 2.18
N GLU A 163 -10.51 0.59 2.01
CA GLU A 163 -11.72 1.14 1.41
C GLU A 163 -11.92 0.73 -0.06
N LEU A 164 -10.86 0.68 -0.87
CA LEU A 164 -10.94 0.30 -2.29
C LEU A 164 -10.93 -1.19 -2.58
N TYR A 165 -10.17 -1.97 -1.80
CA TYR A 165 -9.85 -3.37 -2.09
C TYR A 165 -10.32 -4.35 -0.99
N GLY A 166 -11.02 -3.87 0.03
CA GLY A 166 -11.58 -4.67 1.12
C GLY A 166 -10.63 -4.80 2.31
N ASP A 167 -9.81 -5.85 2.34
CA ASP A 167 -8.87 -6.06 3.45
C ASP A 167 -7.43 -5.70 3.02
N ALA A 168 -6.80 -4.78 3.75
CA ALA A 168 -5.47 -4.28 3.43
C ALA A 168 -4.36 -5.35 3.60
N GLU A 169 -4.52 -6.33 4.49
CA GLU A 169 -3.56 -7.42 4.68
C GLU A 169 -3.70 -8.48 3.58
N ILE A 170 -4.94 -8.79 3.16
CA ILE A 170 -5.20 -9.62 1.97
C ILE A 170 -4.66 -8.94 0.71
N TRP A 171 -4.97 -7.66 0.49
CA TRP A 171 -4.48 -6.89 -0.66
C TRP A 171 -2.95 -6.83 -0.68
N TYR A 172 -2.30 -6.58 0.46
CA TYR A 172 -0.85 -6.56 0.54
C TYR A 172 -0.25 -7.93 0.24
N THR A 173 -0.86 -9.01 0.72
CA THR A 173 -0.46 -10.40 0.43
C THR A 173 -0.57 -10.73 -1.06
N ALA A 174 -1.69 -10.39 -1.69
CA ALA A 174 -1.90 -10.59 -3.13
C ALA A 174 -0.88 -9.79 -3.95
N ARG A 175 -0.73 -8.49 -3.67
CA ARG A 175 0.21 -7.62 -4.38
C ARG A 175 1.66 -8.08 -4.23
N ARG A 176 2.12 -8.36 -3.00
CA ARG A 176 3.50 -8.82 -2.79
C ARG A 176 3.76 -10.19 -3.40
N THR A 177 2.77 -11.08 -3.42
CA THR A 177 2.88 -12.36 -4.14
C THR A 177 3.17 -12.12 -5.62
N VAL A 178 2.39 -11.26 -6.29
CA VAL A 178 2.61 -10.92 -7.70
C VAL A 178 3.95 -10.21 -7.92
N GLU A 179 4.26 -9.16 -7.14
CA GLU A 179 5.52 -8.42 -7.24
C GLU A 179 6.76 -9.31 -7.05
N SER A 180 6.67 -10.32 -6.16
CA SER A 180 7.78 -11.23 -5.87
C SER A 180 7.92 -12.41 -6.85
N ALA A 181 6.87 -12.69 -7.63
CA ALA A 181 6.91 -13.65 -8.74
C ALA A 181 7.51 -13.03 -10.02
N LEU A 182 7.52 -11.71 -10.14
CA LEU A 182 8.18 -10.99 -11.23
C LEU A 182 9.71 -10.96 -11.02
N PRO A 183 10.53 -11.16 -12.06
CA PRO A 183 11.98 -11.16 -11.93
C PRO A 183 12.50 -9.77 -11.53
N SER A 184 12.98 -9.64 -10.29
CA SER A 184 13.52 -8.38 -9.77
C SER A 184 14.80 -7.97 -10.51
N THR A 185 14.73 -6.93 -11.33
CA THR A 185 15.90 -6.33 -12.00
C THR A 185 16.76 -5.46 -11.07
N SER A 186 16.96 -5.90 -9.83
CA SER A 186 18.05 -5.38 -8.98
C SER A 186 19.34 -6.09 -9.39
N GLY A 187 20.14 -5.43 -10.23
CA GLY A 187 21.41 -5.98 -10.70
C GLY A 187 22.29 -6.41 -9.52
N THR A 188 22.61 -7.70 -9.47
CA THR A 188 23.44 -8.31 -8.43
C THR A 188 24.86 -7.75 -8.49
N SER A 189 25.11 -6.66 -7.77
CA SER A 189 26.45 -6.17 -7.47
C SER A 189 27.10 -7.10 -6.43
N SER A 190 27.41 -8.33 -6.83
CA SER A 190 28.28 -9.24 -6.07
C SER A 190 29.69 -8.67 -6.04
N GLY A 191 29.91 -7.73 -5.13
CA GLY A 191 31.23 -7.24 -4.77
C GLY A 191 32.02 -8.36 -4.11
N THR A 192 32.69 -9.19 -4.91
CA THR A 192 33.66 -10.18 -4.45
C THR A 192 34.86 -9.46 -3.85
N SER A 193 34.74 -9.07 -2.58
CA SER A 193 35.84 -8.58 -1.76
C SER A 193 36.81 -9.73 -1.47
N ALA A 194 37.68 -10.02 -2.43
CA ALA A 194 38.78 -10.95 -2.29
C ALA A 194 39.78 -10.40 -1.27
N SER A 195 39.55 -10.72 0.00
CA SER A 195 40.39 -10.33 1.14
C SER A 195 41.78 -10.98 1.03
N ARG A 196 42.71 -10.31 0.35
CA ARG A 196 44.12 -10.71 0.30
C ARG A 196 44.76 -10.48 1.67
N LYS A 197 44.71 -11.50 2.54
CA LYS A 197 45.53 -11.57 3.76
C LYS A 197 47.00 -11.38 3.38
N ARG A 198 47.59 -10.24 3.73
CA ARG A 198 49.05 -10.06 3.72
C ARG A 198 49.58 -10.69 5.00
N SER A 199 50.08 -11.92 4.91
CA SER A 199 50.72 -12.59 6.04
C SER A 199 51.91 -11.79 6.54
N THR A 200 52.03 -11.70 7.86
CA THR A 200 53.25 -11.29 8.57
C THR A 200 54.41 -12.21 8.21
N GLY A 201 55.62 -11.67 8.08
CA GLY A 201 56.83 -12.45 7.82
C GLY A 201 58.11 -11.60 7.78
N GLY A 202 58.87 -11.66 8.87
CA GLY A 202 60.24 -11.14 9.02
C GLY A 202 60.67 -11.21 10.50
N PRO A 203 61.96 -10.98 10.85
CA PRO A 203 63.17 -11.03 10.00
C PRO A 203 63.64 -12.53 9.97
N PRO A 204 64.91 -12.99 10.16
CA PRO A 204 66.26 -12.39 10.18
C PRO A 204 66.90 -12.40 8.76
N ALA A 205 68.17 -12.03 8.52
CA ALA A 205 69.24 -11.50 9.39
C ALA A 205 69.90 -10.27 8.73
#